data_AF-A0A1G7HW64-F1
#
_entry.id   AF-A0A1G7HW64-F1
#
_cell.length_a   1.000
_cell.length_b   1.000
_cell.length_c   1.000
_cell.angle_alpha   90.00
_cell.angle_beta   90.00
_cell.angle_gamma   90.00
#
_symmetry.space_group_name_H-M   'P 1'
#
loop_
_entity.id
_entity.type
_entity.pdbx_description
1 polymer ?
#
loop_
_entity_poly.entity_id
_entity_poly.type
_entity_poly.pdbx_seq_one_letter_code
_entity_poly.pdbx_strand_id
1 'polypeptide(L)'
;MEIETKTRTGKILKLLNIVAWIAFIGFMVEGGAMITSFLVSCISPEGAKHLYKELNFYDLKQFSFWHYTVHIYFLVLLALLKAYVWFLVMKILSDINLTNPFKWEVANRLEKIGYVLFITWLVSVSNGAHADWLQKATGVQYGNEPMGEYLFMAGLVFIISQVFKRGIEIQSENELTV
;
A
#
# COMPACT_ATOMS: atom_id res chain seq x y z
N MET A 1 10.70 11.14 20.35
CA MET A 1 10.85 12.53 19.87
C MET A 1 9.47 13.17 19.93
N GLU A 2 9.25 14.02 20.93
CA GLU A 2 7.98 14.71 21.14
C GLU A 2 7.76 15.72 20.03
N ILE A 3 6.66 15.56 19.29
CA ILE A 3 6.14 16.63 18.43
C ILE A 3 5.72 17.75 19.39
N GLU A 4 6.45 18.86 19.44
CA GLU A 4 6.09 20.03 20.25
C GLU A 4 4.67 20.49 19.85
N THR A 5 3.72 20.31 20.75
CA THR A 5 2.27 20.39 20.46
C THR A 5 1.70 21.81 20.59
N LYS A 6 2.46 22.84 20.24
CA LYS A 6 2.00 24.24 20.34
C LYS A 6 1.21 24.74 19.13
N THR A 7 1.40 24.16 17.93
CA THR A 7 0.81 24.68 16.69
C THR A 7 -0.34 23.80 16.15
N ARG A 8 -1.29 24.42 15.41
CA ARG A 8 -2.38 23.70 14.72
C ARG A 8 -1.84 22.60 13.80
N THR A 9 -0.74 22.87 13.11
CA THR A 9 -0.05 21.94 12.20
C THR A 9 0.49 20.72 12.95
N GLY A 10 1.14 20.91 14.11
CA GLY A 10 1.66 19.81 14.92
C GLY A 10 0.55 18.85 15.38
N LYS A 11 -0.63 19.38 15.74
CA LYS A 11 -1.80 18.56 16.08
C LYS A 11 -2.30 17.74 14.89
N ILE A 12 -2.35 18.34 13.70
CA ILE A 12 -2.76 17.65 12.46
C ILE A 12 -1.79 16.53 12.11
N LEU A 13 -0.48 16.78 12.15
CA LEU A 13 0.53 15.74 11.87
C LEU A 13 0.44 14.57 12.86
N LYS A 14 0.21 14.84 14.15
CA LYS A 14 0.01 13.79 15.15
C LYS A 14 -1.24 12.95 14.85
N LEU A 15 -2.34 13.59 14.46
CA LEU A 15 -3.56 12.88 14.06
C LEU A 15 -3.32 12.01 12.82
N LEU A 16 -2.66 12.55 11.79
CA LEU A 16 -2.31 11.80 10.58
C LEU A 16 -1.38 10.62 10.90
N ASN A 17 -0.49 10.76 11.87
CA ASN A 17 0.39 9.66 12.28
C ASN A 17 -0.41 8.52 12.93
N ILE A 18 -1.38 8.84 13.78
CA ILE A 18 -2.30 7.84 14.36
C ILE A 18 -3.08 7.12 13.25
N VAL A 19 -3.60 7.87 12.28
CA VAL A 19 -4.30 7.29 11.13
C VAL A 19 -3.38 6.36 10.33
N ALA A 20 -2.12 6.76 10.12
CA ALA A 20 -1.14 5.95 9.40
C ALA A 20 -0.81 4.64 10.13
N TRP A 21 -0.70 4.67 11.46
CA TRP A 21 -0.54 3.47 12.29
C TRP A 21 -1.72 2.52 12.17
N ILE A 22 -2.95 3.04 12.25
CA ILE A 22 -4.17 2.23 12.12
C ILE A 22 -4.22 1.56 10.74
N ALA A 23 -3.95 2.32 9.67
CA ALA A 23 -3.95 1.79 8.32
C ALA A 23 -2.86 0.72 8.10
N PHE A 24 -1.64 0.96 8.61
CA PHE A 24 -0.56 0.00 8.56
C PHE A 24 -0.93 -1.34 9.22
N ILE A 25 -1.42 -1.28 10.46
CA ILE A 25 -1.84 -2.48 11.20
C ILE A 25 -2.99 -3.18 10.47
N GLY A 26 -3.97 -2.42 9.96
CA GLY A 26 -5.09 -2.97 9.19
C GLY A 26 -4.64 -3.83 8.00
N PHE A 27 -3.72 -3.33 7.18
CA PHE A 27 -3.20 -4.09 6.04
C PHE A 27 -2.30 -5.26 6.43
N MET A 28 -1.57 -5.15 7.54
CA MET A 28 -0.80 -6.29 8.08
C MET A 28 -1.73 -7.41 8.57
N VAL A 29 -2.84 -7.07 9.23
CA VAL A 29 -3.86 -8.04 9.65
C VAL A 29 -4.55 -8.65 8.44
N GLU A 30 -4.89 -7.86 7.42
CA GLU A 30 -5.44 -8.34 6.15
C GLU A 30 -4.53 -9.38 5.49
N GLY A 31 -3.25 -9.05 5.27
CA GLY A 31 -2.29 -9.98 4.69
C GLY A 31 -2.06 -11.22 5.55
N GLY A 32 -1.95 -11.05 6.87
CA GLY A 32 -1.79 -12.15 7.83
C GLY A 32 -2.98 -13.12 7.80
N ALA A 33 -4.21 -12.60 7.82
CA ALA A 33 -5.43 -13.39 7.74
C ALA A 33 -5.55 -14.14 6.41
N MET A 34 -5.18 -13.52 5.29
CA MET A 34 -5.16 -14.20 3.99
C MET A 34 -4.14 -15.35 3.96
N ILE A 35 -2.94 -15.15 4.51
CA ILE A 35 -1.91 -16.20 4.59
C ILE A 35 -2.39 -17.34 5.49
N THR A 36 -2.94 -17.05 6.67
CA THR A 36 -3.40 -18.12 7.58
C THR A 36 -4.53 -18.92 6.96
N SER A 37 -5.54 -18.27 6.36
CA SER A 37 -6.60 -18.99 5.68
C SER A 37 -6.10 -19.78 4.46
N PHE A 38 -5.10 -19.27 3.73
CA PHE A 38 -4.45 -20.03 2.66
C PHE A 38 -3.74 -21.29 3.18
N LEU A 39 -2.97 -21.19 4.27
CA LEU A 39 -2.29 -22.35 4.86
C LEU A 39 -3.29 -23.40 5.36
N VAL A 40 -4.36 -22.97 6.02
CA VAL A 40 -5.47 -23.87 6.41
C VAL A 40 -6.10 -24.50 5.17
N SER A 41 -6.30 -23.71 4.11
CA SER A 41 -6.88 -24.20 2.86
C SER A 41 -6.04 -25.28 2.20
N CYS A 42 -4.72 -25.30 2.37
CA CYS A 42 -3.86 -26.36 1.85
C CYS A 42 -4.13 -27.73 2.49
N ILE A 43 -4.58 -27.74 3.76
CA ILE A 43 -4.87 -28.95 4.53
C ILE A 43 -6.35 -29.35 4.41
N SER A 44 -7.25 -28.36 4.47
CA SER A 44 -8.71 -28.53 4.44
C SER A 44 -9.32 -27.63 3.35
N PRO A 45 -10.04 -28.19 2.36
CA PRO A 45 -10.71 -27.39 1.33
C PRO A 45 -11.64 -26.30 1.87
N GLU A 46 -12.25 -26.52 3.04
CA GLU A 46 -13.12 -25.56 3.72
C GLU A 46 -12.43 -24.24 4.04
N GLY A 47 -11.10 -24.24 4.21
CA GLY A 47 -10.31 -23.02 4.44
C GLY A 47 -10.39 -21.99 3.30
N ALA A 48 -10.79 -22.41 2.09
CA ALA A 48 -10.99 -21.51 0.95
C ALA A 48 -12.40 -20.86 0.91
N LYS A 49 -13.32 -21.27 1.80
CA LYS A 49 -14.69 -20.73 1.86
C LYS A 49 -14.80 -19.44 2.69
N HIS A 50 -13.93 -19.28 3.69
CA HIS A 50 -13.95 -18.16 4.64
C HIS A 50 -12.58 -17.47 4.69
N LEU A 51 -12.23 -16.81 3.59
CA LEU A 51 -11.07 -15.94 3.56
C LEU A 51 -11.42 -14.56 4.16
N TYR A 52 -10.40 -13.73 4.35
CA TYR A 52 -10.56 -12.36 4.85
C TYR A 52 -11.68 -11.60 4.10
N LYS A 53 -12.56 -10.91 4.84
CA LYS A 53 -13.78 -10.22 4.34
C LYS A 53 -14.81 -11.14 3.64
N GLU A 54 -14.98 -12.37 4.13
CA GLU A 54 -15.95 -13.35 3.58
C GLU A 54 -15.71 -13.70 2.10
N LEU A 55 -14.46 -13.52 1.63
CA LEU A 55 -14.08 -13.95 0.30
C LEU A 55 -14.16 -15.48 0.22
N ASN A 56 -14.81 -15.98 -0.82
CA ASN A 56 -14.95 -17.41 -1.08
C ASN A 56 -14.29 -17.76 -2.42
N PHE A 57 -13.16 -18.47 -2.35
CA PHE A 57 -12.44 -19.00 -3.50
C PHE A 57 -12.43 -20.52 -3.50
N TYR A 58 -13.39 -21.15 -2.83
CA TYR A 58 -13.55 -22.60 -2.82
C TYR A 58 -13.69 -23.15 -4.24
N ASP A 59 -14.54 -22.54 -5.06
CA ASP A 59 -14.77 -22.97 -6.44
C ASP A 59 -13.52 -22.82 -7.30
N LEU A 60 -12.73 -21.75 -7.08
CA LEU A 60 -11.45 -21.56 -7.75
C LEU A 60 -10.44 -22.63 -7.34
N LYS A 61 -10.41 -23.00 -6.05
CA LYS A 61 -9.56 -24.09 -5.55
C LYS A 61 -9.94 -25.43 -6.17
N GLN A 62 -11.25 -25.73 -6.30
CA GLN A 62 -11.73 -26.95 -6.96
C GLN A 62 -11.39 -26.97 -8.45
N PHE A 63 -11.46 -25.81 -9.11
CA PHE A 63 -11.09 -25.67 -10.52
C PHE A 63 -9.59 -25.91 -10.73
N SER A 64 -8.73 -25.22 -9.96
CA SER A 64 -7.29 -25.39 -10.05
C SER A 64 -6.59 -24.82 -8.81
N PHE A 65 -5.91 -25.70 -8.08
CA PHE A 65 -5.08 -25.30 -6.93
C PHE A 65 -3.97 -24.31 -7.33
N TRP A 66 -3.42 -24.42 -8.54
CA TRP A 66 -2.42 -23.50 -9.05
C TRP A 66 -2.99 -22.09 -9.22
N HIS A 67 -4.13 -21.95 -9.89
CA HIS A 67 -4.75 -20.63 -10.09
C HIS A 67 -5.26 -20.02 -8.80
N TYR A 68 -5.78 -20.84 -7.89
CA TYR A 68 -6.10 -20.41 -6.53
C TYR A 68 -4.88 -19.84 -5.79
N THR A 69 -3.75 -20.56 -5.82
CA THR A 69 -2.50 -20.12 -5.17
C THR A 69 -1.98 -18.81 -5.76
N VAL A 70 -1.98 -18.68 -7.09
CA VAL A 70 -1.57 -17.45 -7.78
C VAL A 70 -2.47 -16.28 -7.41
N HIS A 71 -3.79 -16.48 -7.36
CA HIS A 71 -4.74 -15.43 -7.00
C HIS A 71 -4.56 -14.95 -5.55
N ILE A 72 -4.42 -15.88 -4.60
CA ILE A 72 -4.11 -15.57 -3.21
C ILE A 72 -2.77 -14.83 -3.08
N TYR A 73 -1.75 -15.26 -3.82
CA TYR A 73 -0.44 -14.60 -3.82
C TYR A 73 -0.57 -13.13 -4.22
N PHE A 74 -1.35 -12.81 -5.26
CA PHE A 74 -1.60 -11.41 -5.65
C PHE A 74 -2.27 -10.60 -4.53
N LEU A 75 -3.29 -11.15 -3.87
CA LEU A 75 -4.00 -10.45 -2.79
C LEU A 75 -3.09 -10.18 -1.59
N VAL A 76 -2.31 -11.18 -1.18
CA VAL A 76 -1.32 -11.03 -0.10
C VAL A 76 -0.27 -9.99 -0.48
N LEU A 77 0.27 -10.05 -1.70
CA LEU A 77 1.25 -9.09 -2.18
C LEU A 77 0.69 -7.66 -2.19
N LEU A 78 -0.56 -7.47 -2.64
CA LEU A 78 -1.23 -6.17 -2.59
C LEU A 78 -1.39 -5.66 -1.16
N ALA A 79 -1.82 -6.50 -0.21
CA ALA A 79 -1.93 -6.13 1.19
C ALA A 79 -0.57 -5.70 1.78
N LEU A 80 0.51 -6.43 1.48
CA LEU A 80 1.86 -6.10 1.92
C LEU A 80 2.39 -4.80 1.30
N LEU A 81 2.12 -4.55 0.02
CA LEU A 81 2.48 -3.29 -0.64
C LEU A 81 1.73 -2.10 -0.02
N LYS A 82 0.43 -2.24 0.25
CA LYS A 82 -0.38 -1.22 0.96
C LYS A 82 0.19 -0.96 2.35
N ALA A 83 0.52 -2.01 3.11
CA ALA A 83 1.17 -1.87 4.42
C ALA A 83 2.53 -1.14 4.30
N TYR A 84 3.35 -1.48 3.31
CA TYR A 84 4.66 -0.84 3.12
C TYR A 84 4.54 0.65 2.78
N VAL A 85 3.54 1.06 1.99
CA VAL A 85 3.24 2.48 1.76
C VAL A 85 2.95 3.19 3.07
N TRP A 86 2.05 2.65 3.91
CA TRP A 86 1.72 3.25 5.20
C TRP A 86 2.91 3.27 6.17
N PHE A 87 3.78 2.26 6.12
CA PHE A 87 5.04 2.28 6.84
C PHE A 87 5.95 3.45 6.44
N LEU A 88 6.08 3.71 5.14
CA LEU A 88 6.85 4.87 4.66
C LEU A 88 6.19 6.19 5.08
N VAL A 89 4.86 6.29 5.05
CA VAL A 89 4.12 7.46 5.55
C VAL A 89 4.37 7.68 7.05
N MET A 90 4.31 6.63 7.88
CA MET A 90 4.63 6.72 9.31
C MET A 90 6.05 7.23 9.54
N LYS A 91 7.03 6.77 8.74
CA LYS A 91 8.40 7.26 8.82
C LYS A 91 8.50 8.74 8.45
N ILE A 92 7.84 9.18 7.38
CA ILE A 92 7.79 10.61 7.02
C ILE A 92 7.20 11.43 8.17
N LEU A 93 6.05 11.04 8.70
CA LEU A 93 5.37 11.78 9.76
C LEU A 93 6.15 11.80 11.09
N SER A 94 6.99 10.80 11.34
CA SER A 94 7.86 10.73 12.51
C SER A 94 9.16 11.53 12.33
N ASP A 95 9.64 11.65 11.10
CA ASP A 95 10.91 12.33 10.75
C ASP A 95 10.72 13.83 10.43
N ILE A 96 9.49 14.29 10.13
CA ILE A 96 9.21 15.70 9.83
C ILE A 96 9.51 16.57 11.06
N ASN A 97 10.47 17.48 10.88
CA ASN A 97 10.67 18.60 11.79
C ASN A 97 9.96 19.83 11.22
N LEU A 98 9.00 20.38 11.94
CA LEU A 98 8.24 21.56 11.50
C LEU A 98 9.10 22.83 11.36
N THR A 99 10.28 22.89 11.98
CA THR A 99 11.20 24.02 11.80
C THR A 99 12.01 23.92 10.50
N ASN A 100 12.25 22.71 10.00
CA ASN A 100 12.92 22.46 8.73
C ASN A 100 12.29 21.24 8.03
N PRO A 101 11.14 21.44 7.34
CA PRO A 101 10.35 20.35 6.77
C PRO A 101 10.89 19.82 5.43
N PHE A 102 11.76 20.57 4.77
CA PHE A 102 12.33 20.22 3.47
C PHE A 102 13.68 19.54 3.65
N LYS A 103 13.63 18.20 3.75
CA LYS A 103 14.83 17.37 3.87
C LYS A 103 14.88 16.30 2.80
N TRP A 104 16.10 15.98 2.35
CA TRP A 104 16.33 14.92 1.36
C TRP A 104 15.77 13.57 1.82
N GLU A 105 15.78 13.25 3.12
CA GLU A 105 15.18 12.01 3.61
C GLU A 105 13.66 11.97 3.35
N VAL A 106 12.95 13.07 3.56
CA VAL A 106 11.50 13.16 3.32
C VAL A 106 11.21 13.05 1.82
N ALA A 107 11.94 13.79 0.99
CA ALA A 107 11.78 13.77 -0.46
C ALA A 107 12.03 12.37 -1.05
N ASN A 108 13.09 11.70 -0.59
CA ASN A 108 13.43 10.33 -1.02
C ASN A 108 12.40 9.30 -0.54
N ARG A 109 11.81 9.48 0.66
CA ARG A 109 10.71 8.62 1.12
C ARG A 109 9.43 8.84 0.30
N LEU A 110 9.09 10.08 -0.05
CA LEU A 110 7.95 10.38 -0.94
C LEU A 110 8.16 9.73 -2.32
N GLU A 111 9.35 9.86 -2.89
CA GLU A 111 9.68 9.22 -4.17
C GLU A 111 9.54 7.69 -4.10
N LYS A 112 10.04 7.06 -3.03
CA LYS A 112 9.84 5.63 -2.78
C LYS A 112 8.36 5.26 -2.70
N ILE A 113 7.52 6.07 -2.04
CA ILE A 113 6.07 5.84 -2.01
C ILE A 113 5.51 5.86 -3.45
N GLY A 114 5.90 6.84 -4.27
CA GLY A 114 5.51 6.89 -5.68
C GLY A 114 5.85 5.61 -6.44
N TYR A 115 7.08 5.11 -6.30
CA TYR A 115 7.49 3.83 -6.92
C TYR A 115 6.71 2.62 -6.40
N VAL A 116 6.48 2.54 -5.09
CA VAL A 116 5.71 1.42 -4.50
C VAL A 116 4.26 1.45 -4.98
N LEU A 117 3.63 2.63 -5.08
CA LEU A 117 2.29 2.78 -5.63
C LEU A 117 2.22 2.37 -7.10
N PHE A 118 3.24 2.72 -7.90
CA PHE A 118 3.33 2.28 -9.28
C PHE A 118 3.47 0.74 -9.40
N ILE A 119 4.28 0.12 -8.55
CA ILE A 119 4.38 -1.35 -8.48
C ILE A 119 3.03 -1.95 -8.05
N THR A 120 2.36 -1.34 -7.08
CA THR A 120 1.03 -1.78 -6.61
C THR A 120 0.02 -1.75 -7.75
N TRP A 121 0.06 -0.71 -8.60
CA TRP A 121 -0.74 -0.63 -9.81
C TRP A 121 -0.46 -1.80 -10.77
N LEU A 122 0.80 -2.09 -11.09
CA LEU A 122 1.17 -3.21 -11.96
C LEU A 122 0.67 -4.55 -11.43
N VAL A 123 0.81 -4.78 -10.13
CA VAL A 123 0.33 -6.00 -9.45
C VAL A 123 -1.21 -6.07 -9.52
N SER A 124 -1.90 -4.95 -9.28
CA SER A 124 -3.36 -4.87 -9.36
C SER A 124 -3.88 -5.15 -10.77
N VAL A 125 -3.25 -4.57 -11.80
CA VAL A 125 -3.59 -4.83 -13.20
C VAL A 125 -3.37 -6.30 -13.57
N SER A 126 -2.26 -6.88 -13.12
CA SER A 126 -1.95 -8.30 -13.37
C SER A 126 -2.98 -9.24 -12.70
N ASN A 127 -3.37 -8.94 -11.46
CA ASN A 127 -4.38 -9.71 -10.76
C ASN A 127 -5.76 -9.62 -11.44
N GLY A 128 -6.16 -8.41 -11.88
CA GLY A 128 -7.45 -8.25 -12.57
C GLY A 128 -7.45 -8.92 -13.95
N ALA A 129 -6.34 -8.86 -14.70
CA ALA A 129 -6.22 -9.61 -15.96
C ALA A 129 -6.32 -11.15 -15.73
N HIS A 130 -5.72 -11.63 -14.63
CA HIS A 130 -5.84 -13.04 -14.23
C HIS A 130 -7.27 -13.40 -13.82
N ALA A 131 -7.96 -12.53 -13.07
CA ALA A 131 -9.36 -12.68 -12.70
C ALA A 131 -10.31 -12.69 -13.90
N ASP A 132 -10.12 -11.78 -14.86
CA ASP A 132 -10.90 -11.72 -16.10
C ASP A 132 -10.74 -12.99 -16.94
N TRP A 133 -9.51 -13.52 -16.99
CA TRP A 133 -9.26 -14.79 -17.65
C TRP A 133 -9.96 -15.94 -16.94
N LEU A 134 -9.91 -16.00 -15.60
CA LEU A 134 -10.61 -17.00 -14.81
C LEU A 134 -12.12 -16.92 -15.00
N GLN A 135 -12.69 -15.72 -15.04
CA GLN A 135 -14.12 -15.54 -15.28
C GLN A 135 -14.55 -16.11 -16.62
N LYS A 136 -13.76 -15.92 -17.69
CA LYS A 136 -14.03 -16.52 -18.99
C LYS A 136 -13.91 -18.05 -18.97
N ALA A 137 -13.02 -18.59 -18.14
CA ALA A 137 -12.78 -20.03 -18.04
C ALA A 137 -13.81 -20.77 -17.17
N THR A 138 -14.29 -20.14 -16.09
CA THR A 138 -15.16 -20.79 -15.08
C THR A 138 -16.60 -20.26 -15.07
N GLY A 139 -16.86 -19.10 -15.68
CA GLY A 139 -18.14 -18.38 -15.57
C GLY A 139 -18.33 -17.66 -14.24
N VAL A 140 -17.34 -17.69 -13.33
CA VAL A 140 -17.42 -17.11 -11.98
C VAL A 140 -16.49 -15.91 -11.88
N GLN A 141 -16.96 -14.80 -11.33
CA GLN A 141 -16.15 -13.60 -11.14
C GLN A 141 -15.32 -13.70 -9.85
N TYR A 142 -13.99 -13.58 -9.97
CA TYR A 142 -13.06 -13.62 -8.83
C TYR A 142 -12.42 -12.25 -8.61
N GLY A 143 -13.10 -11.41 -7.83
CA GLY A 143 -12.63 -10.06 -7.48
C GLY A 143 -13.23 -8.94 -8.36
N ASN A 144 -13.24 -7.74 -7.80
CA ASN A 144 -13.75 -6.52 -8.44
C ASN A 144 -12.99 -5.27 -7.96
N GLU A 145 -11.70 -5.42 -7.64
CA GLU A 145 -10.93 -4.28 -7.11
C GLU A 145 -10.69 -3.23 -8.22
N PRO A 146 -10.91 -1.93 -7.93
CA PRO A 146 -10.60 -0.86 -8.86
C PRO A 146 -9.10 -0.86 -9.23
N MET A 147 -8.80 -0.99 -10.52
CA MET A 147 -7.43 -1.16 -11.00
C MET A 147 -6.68 0.18 -11.19
N GLY A 148 -7.39 1.31 -11.34
CA GLY A 148 -6.81 2.59 -11.79
C GLY A 148 -6.27 3.51 -10.69
N GLU A 149 -6.69 3.33 -9.45
CA GLU A 149 -6.48 4.32 -8.38
C GLU A 149 -5.00 4.48 -8.01
N TYR A 150 -4.24 3.38 -8.01
CA TYR A 150 -2.83 3.38 -7.62
C TYR A 150 -1.92 4.12 -8.61
N LEU A 151 -2.22 4.11 -9.92
CA LEU A 151 -1.43 4.81 -10.92
C LEU A 151 -1.54 6.34 -10.74
N PHE A 152 -2.77 6.82 -10.51
CA PHE A 152 -3.01 8.23 -10.26
C PHE A 152 -2.30 8.69 -8.98
N MET A 153 -2.43 7.92 -7.89
CA MET A 153 -1.73 8.20 -6.63
C MET A 153 -0.21 8.16 -6.80
N ALA A 154 0.34 7.21 -7.55
CA ALA A 154 1.77 7.10 -7.82
C ALA A 154 2.30 8.37 -8.51
N GLY A 155 1.61 8.81 -9.57
CA GLY A 155 1.97 10.04 -10.30
C GLY A 155 1.90 11.28 -9.41
N LEU A 156 0.83 11.42 -8.62
CA LEU A 156 0.67 12.55 -7.72
C LEU A 156 1.77 12.62 -6.66
N VAL A 157 2.05 11.51 -5.98
CA VAL A 157 3.09 11.46 -4.95
C VAL A 157 4.48 11.67 -5.54
N PHE A 158 4.74 11.15 -6.74
CA PHE A 158 5.99 11.37 -7.45
C PHE A 158 6.17 12.84 -7.85
N ILE A 159 5.13 13.53 -8.33
CA ILE A 159 5.19 14.97 -8.59
C ILE A 159 5.52 15.74 -7.31
N ILE A 160 4.86 15.40 -6.19
CA ILE A 160 5.14 16.02 -4.89
C ILE A 160 6.59 15.78 -4.47
N SER A 161 7.14 14.58 -4.69
CA SER A 161 8.55 14.32 -4.36
C SER A 161 9.51 15.18 -5.18
N GLN A 162 9.26 15.40 -6.48
CA GLN A 162 10.09 16.28 -7.31
C GLN A 162 10.01 17.73 -6.85
N VAL A 163 8.82 18.22 -6.49
CA VAL A 163 8.63 19.58 -5.94
C VAL A 163 9.40 19.73 -4.62
N PHE A 164 9.37 18.72 -3.75
CA PHE A 164 10.14 18.73 -2.50
C PHE A 164 11.65 18.78 -2.76
N LYS A 165 12.17 17.97 -3.71
CA LYS A 165 13.60 18.01 -4.09
C LYS A 165 14.01 19.40 -4.56
N ARG A 166 13.22 20.01 -5.44
CA ARG A 166 13.49 21.37 -5.93
C ARG A 166 13.43 22.42 -4.81
N GLY A 167 12.50 22.29 -3.87
CA GLY A 167 12.42 23.15 -2.69
C GLY A 167 13.68 23.07 -1.82
N ILE A 168 14.25 21.88 -1.65
CA ILE A 168 15.50 21.67 -0.90
C ILE A 168 16.68 22.35 -1.60
N GLU A 169 16.79 22.20 -2.92
CA GLU A 169 17.85 22.84 -3.71
C GLU A 169 17.81 24.37 -3.55
N ILE A 170 16.64 24.99 -3.68
CA ILE A 170 16.47 26.43 -3.52
C ILE A 170 16.83 26.89 -2.10
N GLN A 171 16.46 26.12 -1.07
CA GLN A 171 16.83 26.44 0.30
C GLN A 171 18.35 26.40 0.48
N SER A 172 19.02 25.40 -0.09
CA SER A 172 20.48 25.29 -0.03
C SER A 172 21.21 26.40 -0.80
N GLU A 173 20.68 26.83 -1.94
CA GLU A 173 21.22 27.95 -2.71
C GLU A 173 21.13 29.26 -1.91
N ASN A 174 19.99 29.53 -1.27
CA ASN A 174 19.82 30.73 -0.46
C ASN A 174 20.75 30.75 0.77
N GLU A 175 20.94 29.62 1.46
CA GLU A 175 21.85 29.52 2.60
C GLU A 175 23.33 29.79 2.24
N LEU A 176 23.72 29.58 0.98
CA LEU A 176 25.08 29.82 0.49
C LEU A 176 25.34 31.28 0.03
N THR A 177 24.30 32.10 -0.06
CA THR A 177 24.39 33.48 -0.58
C THR A 177 24.21 34.58 0.48
N VAL A 178 23.96 34.21 1.73
CA VAL A 178 23.83 35.13 2.89
C VAL A 178 25.15 35.30 3.61
#